data_AF-A0AAN8GGJ2-F1
#
_entry.id   AF-A0AAN8GGJ2-F1
#
_cell.length_a   1.000
_cell.length_b   1.000
_cell.length_c   1.000
_cell.angle_alpha   90.00
_cell.angle_beta   90.00
_cell.angle_gamma   90.00
#
_symmetry.space_group_name_H-M   'P 1'
#
loop_
_entity.id
_entity.type
_entity.pdbx_description
1 polymer ?
#
loop_
_entity_poly.entity_id
_entity_poly.type
_entity_poly.pdbx_seq_one_letter_code
_entity_poly.pdbx_strand_id
1 'polypeptide(L)'
;MNKEELINKVGVLKERSVQLNNENNKLRKALFESLKTKGHKLNQINNQELLDLFANCQSDVENSFPDVNSLQRVFWEQQRYYTSLSSKNNMHWHPMIIKWCLYMRNKSRKAYDALRNTGFIALPSTRTLFDYSHILPSKTGFEDSILEHLIKEAQELGMYSEPHKSFVGIFQDEVKVSQGFDW
;
A
#
# COMPACT_ATOMS: atom_id res chain seq x y z
N MET A 1 -13.65 6.23 33.38
CA MET A 1 -13.27 4.80 33.34
C MET A 1 -12.55 4.50 34.64
N ASN A 2 -13.15 3.66 35.48
CA ASN A 2 -12.67 3.39 36.83
C ASN A 2 -11.54 2.35 36.82
N LYS A 3 -10.69 2.31 37.85
CA LYS A 3 -9.50 1.44 37.90
C LYS A 3 -9.84 -0.04 37.69
N GLU A 4 -10.96 -0.49 38.24
CA GLU A 4 -11.45 -1.87 38.13
C GLU A 4 -11.92 -2.22 36.72
N GLU A 5 -12.60 -1.30 36.03
CA GLU A 5 -13.03 -1.47 34.63
C GLU A 5 -11.83 -1.64 33.70
N LEU A 6 -10.74 -0.91 33.96
CA LEU A 6 -9.48 -1.02 33.21
C LEU A 6 -8.82 -2.39 33.39
N ILE A 7 -8.73 -2.88 34.62
CA ILE A 7 -8.13 -4.20 34.92
C ILE A 7 -8.93 -5.30 34.23
N ASN A 8 -10.26 -5.23 34.29
CA ASN A 8 -11.12 -6.22 33.67
C ASN A 8 -11.00 -6.19 32.13
N LYS A 9 -10.99 -4.99 31.53
CA LYS A 9 -10.78 -4.82 30.08
C LYS A 9 -9.41 -5.35 29.61
N VAL A 10 -8.35 -5.14 30.39
CA VAL A 10 -7.02 -5.69 30.09
C VAL A 10 -7.01 -7.21 30.18
N GLY A 11 -7.71 -7.81 31.15
CA GLY A 11 -7.89 -9.26 31.26
C GLY A 11 -8.55 -9.85 30.01
N VAL A 12 -9.70 -9.29 29.61
CA VAL A 12 -10.43 -9.72 28.40
C VAL A 12 -9.58 -9.56 27.13
N LEU A 13 -8.82 -8.46 27.00
CA LEU A 13 -7.95 -8.25 25.85
C LEU A 13 -6.79 -9.25 25.79
N LYS A 14 -6.22 -9.65 26.95
CA LYS A 14 -5.19 -10.68 27.02
C LYS A 14 -5.72 -12.05 26.60
N GLU A 15 -6.89 -12.43 27.11
CA GLU A 15 -7.54 -13.69 26.72
C GLU A 15 -7.82 -13.75 25.22
N ARG A 16 -8.37 -12.66 24.66
CA ARG A 16 -8.62 -12.56 23.22
C ARG A 16 -7.34 -12.63 22.39
N SER A 17 -6.24 -12.02 22.87
CA SER A 17 -4.94 -12.11 22.22
C SER A 17 -4.40 -13.54 22.18
N VAL A 18 -4.52 -14.28 23.30
CA VAL A 18 -4.12 -15.69 23.38
C VAL A 18 -4.96 -16.55 22.43
N GLN A 19 -6.28 -16.35 22.41
CA GLN A 19 -7.18 -17.05 21.49
C GLN A 19 -6.81 -16.81 20.02
N LEU A 20 -6.63 -15.54 19.62
CA LEU A 20 -6.24 -15.17 18.26
C LEU A 20 -4.87 -15.75 17.86
N ASN A 21 -3.94 -15.84 18.81
CA ASN A 21 -2.63 -16.43 18.55
C ASN A 21 -2.74 -17.95 18.32
N ASN A 22 -3.57 -18.64 19.12
CA ASN A 22 -3.82 -20.06 18.95
C ASN A 22 -4.53 -20.36 17.63
N GLU A 23 -5.49 -19.53 17.22
CA GLU A 23 -6.17 -19.65 15.94
C GLU A 23 -5.22 -19.42 14.76
N ASN A 24 -4.36 -18.39 14.83
CA ASN A 24 -3.30 -18.17 13.85
C ASN A 24 -2.38 -19.38 13.72
N ASN A 25 -1.98 -20.00 14.84
CA ASN A 25 -1.14 -21.18 14.83
C ASN A 25 -1.83 -22.39 14.18
N LYS A 26 -3.13 -22.58 14.43
CA LYS A 26 -3.92 -23.62 13.77
C LYS A 26 -4.00 -23.39 12.26
N LEU A 27 -4.32 -22.16 11.84
CA LEU A 27 -4.39 -21.79 10.43
C LEU A 27 -3.04 -21.98 9.72
N ARG A 28 -1.94 -21.56 10.35
CA ARG A 28 -0.58 -21.78 9.80
C ARG A 28 -0.28 -23.26 9.59
N LYS A 29 -0.63 -24.12 10.56
CA LYS A 29 -0.45 -25.58 10.43
C LYS A 29 -1.30 -26.15 9.30
N ALA A 30 -2.57 -25.79 9.23
CA ALA A 30 -3.47 -26.24 8.16
C ALA A 30 -2.98 -25.80 6.77
N LEU A 31 -2.47 -24.57 6.67
CA LEU A 31 -1.90 -24.03 5.44
C LEU A 31 -0.63 -24.80 5.03
N PHE A 32 0.23 -25.16 5.99
CA PHE A 32 1.44 -25.93 5.73
C PHE A 32 1.14 -27.36 5.25
N GLU A 33 0.15 -28.03 5.85
CA GLU A 33 -0.31 -29.35 5.39
C GLU A 33 -0.96 -29.28 4.01
N SER A 34 -1.74 -28.23 3.74
CA SER A 34 -2.30 -27.99 2.40
C SER A 34 -1.20 -27.72 1.36
N LEU A 35 -0.13 -27.00 1.73
CA LEU A 35 1.02 -26.78 0.85
C LEU A 35 1.82 -28.06 0.62
N LYS A 36 1.94 -28.94 1.61
CA LYS A 36 2.63 -30.23 1.46
C LYS A 36 1.88 -31.19 0.53
N THR A 37 0.55 -31.17 0.59
CA THR A 37 -0.31 -32.09 -0.18
C THR A 37 -0.64 -31.58 -1.58
N LYS A 38 -0.85 -30.27 -1.73
CA LYS A 38 -1.30 -29.64 -2.99
C LYS A 38 -0.27 -28.68 -3.60
N GLY A 39 0.76 -28.31 -2.85
CA GLY A 39 1.74 -27.34 -3.31
C GLY A 39 2.82 -27.99 -4.16
N HIS A 40 2.94 -27.53 -5.40
CA HIS A 40 4.13 -27.79 -6.21
C HIS A 40 5.17 -26.71 -5.95
N LYS A 41 6.38 -27.12 -5.60
CA LYS A 41 7.52 -26.20 -5.48
C LYS A 41 7.88 -25.75 -6.90
N LEU A 42 7.70 -24.47 -7.20
CA LEU A 42 8.07 -23.91 -8.50
C LEU A 42 9.58 -24.05 -8.69
N ASN A 43 9.99 -24.84 -9.67
CA ASN A 43 11.39 -24.95 -10.08
C ASN A 43 11.74 -23.78 -11.01
N GLN A 44 13.03 -23.49 -11.21
CA GLN A 44 13.48 -22.40 -12.11
C GLN A 44 12.93 -22.52 -13.55
N ILE A 45 12.62 -23.74 -14.01
CA ILE A 45 12.01 -24.02 -15.33
C ILE A 45 10.56 -23.50 -15.39
N ASN A 46 9.77 -23.68 -14.32
CA ASN A 46 8.40 -23.20 -14.23
C ASN A 46 8.30 -21.68 -14.16
N ASN A 47 9.34 -21.01 -13.64
CA ASN A 47 9.42 -19.55 -13.72
C ASN A 47 9.52 -19.12 -15.19
N GLN A 48 10.35 -19.78 -15.99
CA GLN A 48 10.49 -19.46 -17.41
C GLN A 48 9.16 -19.67 -18.17
N GLU A 49 8.46 -20.79 -17.91
CA GLU A 49 7.13 -21.04 -18.49
C GLU A 49 6.11 -19.97 -18.10
N LEU A 50 6.12 -19.50 -16.84
CA LEU A 50 5.28 -18.39 -16.41
C LEU A 50 5.66 -17.10 -17.13
N LEU A 51 6.96 -16.81 -17.30
CA LEU A 51 7.42 -15.64 -18.04
C LEU A 51 7.00 -15.68 -19.51
N ASP A 52 7.03 -16.85 -20.13
CA ASP A 52 6.57 -17.08 -21.49
C ASP A 52 5.04 -16.91 -21.59
N LEU A 53 4.29 -17.38 -20.58
CA LEU A 53 2.84 -17.14 -20.46
C LEU A 53 2.52 -15.64 -20.29
N PHE A 54 3.32 -14.92 -19.49
CA PHE A 54 3.24 -13.46 -19.34
C PHE A 54 3.51 -12.74 -20.67
N ALA A 55 4.42 -13.24 -21.50
CA ALA A 55 4.67 -12.69 -22.83
C ALA A 55 3.50 -12.95 -23.78
N ASN A 56 2.91 -14.16 -23.72
CA ASN A 56 1.82 -14.57 -24.59
C ASN A 56 0.48 -13.88 -24.27
N CYS A 57 0.21 -13.56 -23.00
CA CYS A 57 -1.00 -12.85 -22.59
C CYS A 57 -1.00 -11.35 -22.91
N GLN A 58 0.07 -10.81 -23.50
CA GLN A 58 0.17 -9.38 -23.80
C GLN A 58 -0.94 -8.90 -24.72
N SER A 59 -1.21 -9.63 -25.81
CA SER A 59 -2.28 -9.29 -26.76
C SER A 59 -3.65 -9.29 -26.10
N ASP A 60 -3.89 -10.23 -25.18
CA ASP A 60 -5.17 -10.33 -24.49
C ASP A 60 -5.39 -9.14 -23.55
N VAL A 61 -4.33 -8.66 -22.90
CA VAL A 61 -4.37 -7.45 -22.07
C VAL A 61 -4.54 -6.19 -22.92
N GLU A 62 -3.91 -6.11 -24.10
CA GLU A 62 -4.11 -5.01 -25.06
C GLU A 62 -5.56 -4.94 -25.53
N ASN A 63 -6.14 -6.10 -25.84
CA ASN A 63 -7.53 -6.20 -26.29
C ASN A 63 -8.52 -5.90 -25.17
N SER A 64 -8.24 -6.35 -23.94
CA SER A 64 -9.13 -6.15 -22.78
C SER A 64 -9.04 -4.73 -22.21
N PHE A 65 -7.86 -4.12 -22.26
CA PHE A 65 -7.58 -2.79 -21.75
C PHE A 65 -6.89 -1.95 -22.85
N PRO A 66 -7.67 -1.47 -23.84
CA PRO A 66 -7.12 -0.74 -24.98
C PRO A 66 -6.61 0.66 -24.60
N ASP A 67 -7.09 1.22 -23.50
CA ASP A 67 -6.57 2.49 -22.97
C ASP A 67 -5.19 2.28 -22.33
N VAL A 68 -4.19 2.89 -22.97
CA VAL A 68 -2.78 2.90 -22.54
C VAL A 68 -2.63 3.44 -21.13
N ASN A 69 -3.47 4.40 -20.73
CA ASN A 69 -3.40 5.05 -19.42
C ASN A 69 -4.22 4.34 -18.33
N SER A 70 -4.89 3.23 -18.66
CA SER A 70 -5.63 2.47 -17.66
C SER A 70 -4.70 1.86 -16.62
N LEU A 71 -5.15 1.79 -15.37
CA LEU A 71 -4.33 1.28 -14.26
C LEU A 71 -3.87 -0.16 -14.54
N GLN A 72 -4.76 -0.98 -15.10
CA GLN A 72 -4.52 -2.39 -15.41
C GLN A 72 -3.43 -2.53 -16.46
N ARG A 73 -3.47 -1.69 -17.50
CA ARG A 73 -2.48 -1.67 -18.57
C ARG A 73 -1.11 -1.26 -18.06
N VAL A 74 -1.03 -0.12 -17.37
CA VAL A 74 0.20 0.39 -16.76
C VAL A 74 0.76 -0.61 -15.76
N PHE A 75 -0.09 -1.23 -14.95
CA PHE A 75 0.32 -2.25 -14.00
C PHE A 75 0.98 -3.44 -14.71
N TRP A 76 0.33 -3.98 -15.74
CA TRP A 76 0.85 -5.11 -16.50
C TRP A 76 2.20 -4.81 -17.16
N GLU A 77 2.33 -3.66 -17.81
CA GLU A 77 3.58 -3.23 -18.44
C GLU A 77 4.71 -3.08 -17.42
N GLN A 78 4.42 -2.52 -16.24
CA GLN A 78 5.39 -2.38 -15.15
C GLN A 78 5.82 -3.73 -14.56
N GLN A 79 4.91 -4.72 -14.47
CA GLN A 79 5.28 -6.09 -14.05
C GLN A 79 6.25 -6.74 -15.05
N ARG A 80 5.98 -6.60 -16.36
CA ARG A 80 6.85 -7.11 -17.41
C ARG A 80 8.20 -6.43 -17.39
N TYR A 81 8.21 -5.10 -17.28
CA TYR A 81 9.44 -4.33 -17.19
C TYR A 81 10.28 -4.77 -15.99
N TYR A 82 9.67 -4.88 -14.81
CA TYR A 82 10.36 -5.38 -13.61
C TYR A 82 11.01 -6.75 -13.82
N THR A 83 10.32 -7.65 -14.52
CA THR A 83 10.82 -9.00 -14.79
C THR A 83 11.96 -9.00 -15.80
N SER A 84 11.94 -8.09 -16.78
CA SER A 84 13.01 -7.94 -17.77
C SER A 84 14.31 -7.36 -17.19
N LEU A 85 14.25 -6.72 -16.02
CA LEU A 85 15.41 -6.07 -15.41
C LEU A 85 16.37 -7.09 -14.81
N SER A 86 17.64 -7.01 -15.23
CA SER A 86 18.74 -7.77 -14.62
C SER A 86 18.96 -7.42 -13.14
N SER A 87 18.81 -6.13 -12.80
CA SER A 87 18.85 -5.64 -11.42
C SER A 87 17.54 -4.95 -11.05
N LYS A 88 16.87 -5.50 -10.04
CA LYS A 88 15.60 -4.99 -9.50
C LYS A 88 15.74 -3.60 -8.86
N ASN A 89 16.96 -3.18 -8.52
CA ASN A 89 17.24 -1.87 -7.94
C ASN A 89 17.09 -0.73 -8.96
N ASN A 90 17.16 -1.02 -10.26
CA ASN A 90 17.03 -0.04 -11.34
C ASN A 90 15.57 0.18 -11.77
N MET A 91 14.61 -0.33 -11.00
CA MET A 91 13.20 -0.21 -11.34
C MET A 91 12.69 1.22 -11.10
N HIS A 92 12.31 1.88 -12.20
CA HIS A 92 11.58 3.15 -12.15
C HIS A 92 10.08 2.89 -12.29
N TRP A 93 9.37 3.05 -11.18
CA TRP A 93 7.93 2.82 -11.13
C TRP A 93 7.14 3.97 -11.76
N HIS A 94 6.12 3.64 -12.54
CA HIS A 94 5.19 4.64 -13.04
C HIS A 94 4.46 5.35 -11.88
N PRO A 95 4.27 6.69 -11.93
CA PRO A 95 3.65 7.45 -10.83
C PRO A 95 2.28 6.93 -10.38
N MET A 96 1.47 6.43 -11.32
CA MET A 96 0.16 5.84 -11.03
C MET A 96 0.26 4.59 -10.13
N ILE A 97 1.29 3.77 -10.34
CA ILE A 97 1.55 2.58 -9.50
C ILE A 97 2.02 2.98 -8.12
N ILE A 98 2.88 4.00 -8.02
CA ILE A 98 3.30 4.56 -6.73
C ILE A 98 2.09 5.08 -5.95
N LYS A 99 1.21 5.88 -6.57
CA LYS A 99 -0.01 6.40 -5.94
C LYS A 99 -0.92 5.28 -5.45
N TRP A 100 -1.15 4.25 -6.28
CA TRP A 100 -1.95 3.08 -5.90
C TRP A 100 -1.32 2.30 -4.73
N CYS A 101 -0.01 2.10 -4.74
CA CYS A 101 0.71 1.43 -3.66
C CYS A 101 0.70 2.24 -2.35
N LEU A 102 0.84 3.56 -2.42
CA LEU A 102 0.69 4.46 -1.26
C LEU A 102 -0.72 4.36 -0.67
N TYR A 103 -1.75 4.37 -1.52
CA TYR A 103 -3.13 4.19 -1.09
C TYR A 103 -3.34 2.84 -0.36
N MET A 104 -2.87 1.73 -0.95
CA MET A 104 -2.97 0.41 -0.31
C MET A 104 -2.24 0.36 1.04
N ARG A 105 -1.01 0.89 1.10
CA ARG A 105 -0.21 0.91 2.33
C ARG A 105 -0.85 1.78 3.42
N ASN A 106 -1.43 2.91 3.04
CA ASN A 106 -2.14 3.79 3.97
C ASN A 106 -3.41 3.14 4.52
N LYS A 107 -4.13 2.36 3.71
CA LYS A 107 -5.27 1.57 4.18
C LYS A 107 -4.86 0.41 5.07
N SER A 108 -3.84 -0.35 4.70
CA SER A 108 -3.33 -1.46 5.51
C SER A 108 -1.88 -1.79 5.16
N ARG A 109 -0.96 -1.37 6.02
CA ARG A 109 0.48 -1.68 5.88
C ARG A 109 0.74 -3.19 5.82
N LYS A 110 0.06 -3.96 6.68
CA LYS A 110 0.22 -5.42 6.73
C LYS A 110 -0.27 -6.11 5.45
N ALA A 111 -1.38 -5.63 4.87
CA ALA A 111 -1.88 -6.20 3.61
C ALA A 111 -0.90 -5.91 2.46
N TYR A 112 -0.34 -4.70 2.42
CA TYR A 112 0.69 -4.34 1.44
C TYR A 112 1.95 -5.22 1.58
N ASP A 113 2.47 -5.37 2.80
CA ASP A 113 3.65 -6.19 3.07
C ASP A 113 3.39 -7.66 2.74
N ALA A 114 2.20 -8.19 3.05
CA ALA A 114 1.80 -9.55 2.70
C ALA A 114 1.81 -9.75 1.18
N LEU A 115 1.14 -8.86 0.42
CA LEU A 115 1.10 -8.91 -1.04
C LEU A 115 2.50 -8.85 -1.65
N ARG A 116 3.34 -7.92 -1.19
CA ARG A 116 4.72 -7.77 -1.65
C ARG A 116 5.57 -9.00 -1.35
N ASN A 117 5.43 -9.58 -0.15
CA ASN A 117 6.23 -10.72 0.28
C ASN A 117 5.81 -12.04 -0.38
N THR A 118 4.62 -12.11 -0.98
CA THR A 118 4.21 -13.29 -1.77
C THR A 118 5.12 -13.53 -2.98
N GLY A 119 5.78 -12.48 -3.50
CA GLY A 119 6.57 -12.57 -4.73
C GLY A 119 5.74 -12.78 -6.00
N PHE A 120 4.41 -12.88 -5.88
CA PHE A 120 3.49 -13.04 -7.01
C PHE A 120 3.36 -11.75 -7.83
N ILE A 121 3.36 -10.60 -7.14
CA ILE A 121 3.31 -9.27 -7.76
C ILE A 121 4.57 -8.51 -7.38
N ALA A 122 5.26 -7.95 -8.36
CA ALA A 122 6.33 -7.00 -8.11
C ALA A 122 5.72 -5.67 -7.66
N LEU A 123 6.07 -5.25 -6.45
CA LEU A 123 5.65 -3.98 -5.87
C LEU A 123 6.88 -3.15 -5.45
N PRO A 124 6.74 -1.81 -5.41
CA PRO A 124 7.75 -0.94 -4.86
C PRO A 124 8.24 -1.38 -3.48
N SER A 125 9.48 -1.04 -3.14
CA SER A 125 9.97 -1.30 -1.79
C SER A 125 9.34 -0.34 -0.77
N THR A 126 9.29 -0.76 0.49
CA THR A 126 8.85 0.11 1.59
C THR A 126 9.70 1.38 1.68
N ARG A 127 10.99 1.28 1.33
CA ARG A 127 11.90 2.44 1.24
C ARG A 127 11.49 3.38 0.10
N THR A 128 11.26 2.84 -1.09
CA THR A 128 10.78 3.61 -2.24
C THR A 128 9.48 4.35 -1.89
N LEU A 129 8.50 3.66 -1.31
CA LEU A 129 7.25 4.30 -0.88
C LEU A 129 7.46 5.35 0.22
N PHE A 130 8.43 5.15 1.11
CA PHE A 130 8.77 6.13 2.14
C PHE A 130 9.31 7.41 1.48
N ASP A 131 10.18 7.30 0.49
CA ASP A 131 10.74 8.46 -0.22
C ASP A 131 9.62 9.24 -0.94
N TYR A 132 8.67 8.54 -1.57
CA TYR A 132 7.51 9.17 -2.19
C TYR A 132 6.47 9.73 -1.19
N SER A 133 6.39 9.20 0.03
CA SER A 133 5.47 9.74 1.04
C SER A 133 6.02 10.98 1.75
N HIS A 134 7.34 11.14 1.80
CA HIS A 134 8.02 12.25 2.48
C HIS A 134 8.59 13.29 1.51
N ILE A 135 7.97 13.42 0.33
CA ILE A 135 8.34 14.49 -0.62
C ILE A 135 8.11 15.87 0.01
N LEU A 136 7.07 15.99 0.83
CA LEU A 136 6.75 17.22 1.56
C LEU A 136 7.36 17.16 2.97
N PRO A 137 8.24 18.11 3.34
CA PRO A 137 8.76 18.17 4.69
C PRO A 137 7.65 18.56 5.66
N SER A 138 7.57 17.85 6.78
CA SER A 138 6.71 18.26 7.89
C SER A 138 7.47 19.27 8.76
N LYS A 139 6.99 20.51 8.83
CA LYS A 139 7.53 21.55 9.70
C LYS A 139 6.47 22.04 10.68
N THR A 140 6.93 22.61 11.79
CA THR A 140 6.05 23.30 12.75
C THR A 140 5.51 24.57 12.12
N GLY A 141 4.20 24.80 12.26
CA GLY A 141 3.53 25.99 11.73
C GLY A 141 2.88 25.73 10.37
N PHE A 142 2.57 26.81 9.66
CA PHE A 142 2.03 26.74 8.31
C PHE A 142 3.17 26.63 7.30
N GLU A 143 3.06 25.66 6.40
CA GLU A 143 4.02 25.46 5.33
C GLU A 143 3.43 26.03 4.02
N ASP A 144 4.02 27.10 3.53
CA ASP A 144 3.54 27.84 2.35
C ASP A 144 3.46 26.95 1.10
N SER A 145 4.41 26.03 0.93
CA SER A 145 4.45 25.11 -0.22
C SER A 145 3.23 24.17 -0.29
N ILE A 146 2.66 23.80 0.87
CA ILE A 146 1.44 22.99 0.95
C ILE A 146 0.24 23.86 0.61
N LEU A 147 0.20 25.10 1.11
CA LEU A 147 -0.87 26.04 0.83
C LEU A 147 -0.95 26.37 -0.67
N GLU A 148 0.19 26.62 -1.32
CA GLU A 148 0.27 26.86 -2.76
C GLU A 148 -0.25 25.66 -3.57
N HIS A 149 0.14 24.44 -3.18
CA HIS A 149 -0.39 23.23 -3.82
C HIS A 149 -1.90 23.08 -3.64
N LEU A 150 -2.41 23.33 -2.43
CA LEU A 150 -3.85 23.27 -2.15
C LEU A 150 -4.65 24.30 -2.96
N ILE A 151 -4.13 25.53 -3.09
CA ILE A 151 -4.77 26.58 -3.92
C ILE A 151 -4.81 26.12 -5.38
N LYS A 152 -3.71 25.58 -5.89
CA LYS A 152 -3.64 25.07 -7.28
C LYS A 152 -4.62 23.93 -7.51
N GLU A 153 -4.67 22.94 -6.62
CA GLU A 153 -5.64 21.84 -6.72
C GLU A 153 -7.09 22.35 -6.62
N ALA A 154 -7.37 23.31 -5.73
CA ALA A 154 -8.70 23.92 -5.61
C ALA A 154 -9.12 24.67 -6.89
N GLN A 155 -8.18 25.32 -7.58
CA GLN A 155 -8.41 25.95 -8.88
C GLN A 155 -8.70 24.90 -9.96
N GLU A 156 -7.92 23.83 -10.04
CA GLU A 156 -8.12 22.73 -11.00
C GLU A 156 -9.47 22.02 -10.78
N LEU A 157 -9.90 21.87 -9.53
CA LEU A 157 -11.20 21.30 -9.16
C LEU A 157 -12.38 22.28 -9.34
N GLY A 158 -12.12 23.53 -9.77
CA GLY A 158 -13.16 24.53 -10.00
C GLY A 158 -13.86 24.98 -8.71
N MET A 159 -13.21 24.93 -7.54
CA MET A 159 -13.80 25.32 -6.26
C MET A 159 -14.12 26.81 -6.18
N TYR A 160 -13.51 27.63 -7.03
CA TYR A 160 -13.77 29.07 -7.15
C TYR A 160 -14.77 29.42 -8.26
N SER A 161 -15.38 28.42 -8.92
CA SER A 161 -16.36 28.65 -10.01
C SER A 161 -17.64 29.32 -9.53
N GLU A 162 -18.07 29.02 -8.30
CA GLU A 162 -19.31 29.53 -7.72
C GLU A 162 -19.07 30.04 -6.30
N PRO A 163 -19.73 31.13 -5.87
CA PRO A 163 -19.48 31.73 -4.56
C PRO A 163 -19.71 30.80 -3.37
N HIS A 164 -20.60 29.82 -3.51
CA HIS A 164 -20.92 28.91 -2.41
C HIS A 164 -19.85 27.82 -2.20
N LYS A 165 -19.02 27.54 -3.22
CA LYS A 165 -17.96 26.52 -3.17
C LYS A 165 -16.68 27.03 -2.51
N SER A 166 -16.52 28.35 -2.38
CA SER A 166 -15.35 28.98 -1.76
C SER A 166 -15.47 29.15 -0.24
N PHE A 167 -16.65 28.90 0.35
CA PHE A 167 -16.81 28.95 1.80
C PHE A 167 -16.18 27.71 2.45
N VAL A 168 -15.16 27.93 3.27
CA VAL A 168 -14.45 26.88 4.01
C VAL A 168 -14.50 27.19 5.51
N GLY A 169 -14.81 26.19 6.32
CA GLY A 169 -14.68 26.26 7.78
C GLY A 169 -13.35 25.68 8.22
N ILE A 170 -12.62 26.39 9.06
CA ILE A 170 -11.39 25.90 9.67
C ILE A 170 -11.72 25.43 11.09
N PHE A 171 -11.53 24.14 11.35
CA PHE A 171 -11.67 23.56 12.67
C PHE A 171 -10.28 23.16 13.19
N GLN A 172 -9.96 23.60 14.39
CA GLN A 172 -8.72 23.27 15.07
C GLN A 172 -9.05 22.71 16.45
N ASP A 173 -8.38 21.63 16.83
CA ASP A 173 -8.46 21.01 18.14
C ASP A 173 -7.06 20.54 18.56
N GLU A 174 -6.84 20.41 19.86
CA GLU A 174 -5.55 20.01 20.43
C GLU A 174 -5.57 18.55 20.88
N VAL A 175 -4.54 17.79 20.52
CA VAL A 175 -4.40 16.39 20.93
C VAL A 175 -3.25 16.27 21.91
N LYS A 176 -3.53 15.65 23.08
CA LYS A 176 -2.49 15.31 24.05
C LYS A 176 -1.64 14.15 23.53
N VAL A 177 -0.37 14.42 23.23
CA VAL A 177 0.63 13.42 22.86
C VAL A 177 1.43 12.95 24.10
N SER A 178 1.99 11.75 24.04
CA SER A 178 2.89 11.25 25.09
C SER A 178 4.16 12.09 25.13
N GLN A 179 4.57 12.52 26.32
CA GLN A 179 5.84 13.21 26.51
C GLN A 179 6.97 12.18 26.57
N GLY A 180 7.88 12.25 25.60
CA GLY A 180 9.07 11.42 25.48
C GLY A 180 10.08 12.11 24.56
N PHE A 181 11.36 11.81 24.71
CA PHE A 181 12.38 12.27 23.78
C PHE A 181 12.44 11.30 22.60
N ASP A 182 12.17 11.80 21.40
CA ASP A 182 12.38 11.09 20.15
C ASP A 182 13.68 11.62 19.51
N TRP A 183 14.60 10.73 19.14
CA TRP A 183 15.85 11.03 18.42
C TRP A 183 15.81 10.58 16.96
#